data_AF-A0A4R3JY20-F1
#
_entry.id   AF-A0A4R3JY20-F1
#
_cell.length_a   1.000
_cell.length_b   1.000
_cell.length_c   1.000
_cell.angle_alpha   90.00
_cell.angle_beta   90.00
_cell.angle_gamma   90.00
#
_symmetry.space_group_name_H-M   'P 1'
#
loop_
_entity.id
_entity.type
_entity.pdbx_description
1 polymer ?
#
loop_
_entity_poly.entity_id
_entity_poly.type
_entity_poly.pdbx_seq_one_letter_code
_entity_poly.pdbx_strand_id
1 'polypeptide(L)'
;MEENPLKDIENFRRGVEAMVEELRATMLELGSEGPNETSVVSNARDRLRYISALTEQAAGRTLTAAEALSDRIKAQQALAAALAGKTRSPQIRAFLEQLQAEHQAAAGQLAEIIQAQEFQDLVGQVVNKLLVMVQKMEDNLVHLLIDDDPDPHLSGPVTRESERVSQDDIDDLFG
;
A
#
# COMPACT_ATOMS: atom_id res chain seq x y z
N MET A 1 -1.83 15.57 44.80
CA MET A 1 -1.15 15.67 43.49
C MET A 1 -2.25 15.74 42.46
N GLU A 2 -2.56 16.94 42.00
CA GLU A 2 -3.58 17.18 40.98
C GLU A 2 -2.90 16.90 39.62
N GLU A 3 -3.34 15.85 38.92
CA GLU A 3 -2.95 15.62 37.52
C GLU A 3 -3.37 16.84 36.71
N ASN A 4 -2.42 17.44 35.98
CA ASN A 4 -2.68 18.63 35.18
C ASN A 4 -3.14 18.18 33.78
N PRO A 5 -4.45 18.23 33.48
CA PRO A 5 -5.00 17.66 32.25
C PRO A 5 -4.46 18.34 30.99
N LEU A 6 -4.01 19.59 31.08
CA LEU A 6 -3.42 20.32 29.95
C LEU A 6 -2.05 19.75 29.53
N LYS A 7 -1.26 19.23 30.48
CA LYS A 7 0.02 18.56 30.15
C LYS A 7 -0.19 17.22 29.47
N ASP A 8 -1.25 16.50 29.84
CA ASP A 8 -1.56 15.20 29.24
C ASP A 8 -2.04 15.36 27.79
N ILE A 9 -2.82 16.41 27.50
CA ILE A 9 -3.23 16.76 26.14
C ILE A 9 -2.03 17.16 25.27
N GLU A 10 -1.11 18.00 25.77
CA GLU A 10 0.11 18.36 25.02
C GLU A 10 1.03 17.16 24.75
N ASN A 11 1.18 16.26 25.73
CA ASN A 11 1.97 15.04 25.55
C ASN A 11 1.31 14.09 24.54
N PHE A 12 -0.02 13.97 24.59
CA PHE A 12 -0.79 13.19 23.61
C PHE A 12 -0.65 13.76 22.20
N ARG A 13 -0.82 15.07 22.01
CA ARG A 13 -0.61 15.76 20.73
C ARG A 13 0.78 15.50 20.16
N ARG A 14 1.82 15.66 20.98
CA ARG A 14 3.21 15.44 20.56
C ARG A 14 3.47 13.99 20.18
N GLY A 15 2.82 13.04 20.85
CA GLY A 15 2.87 11.61 20.50
C GLY A 15 2.18 11.32 19.16
N VAL A 16 1.03 11.93 18.90
CA VAL A 16 0.30 11.83 17.63
C VAL A 16 1.12 12.43 16.49
N GLU A 17 1.70 13.61 16.66
CA GLU A 17 2.58 14.26 15.68
C GLU A 17 3.80 13.40 15.33
N ALA A 18 4.47 12.84 16.35
CA ALA A 18 5.61 11.95 16.13
C ALA A 18 5.22 10.70 15.33
N MET A 19 4.05 10.13 15.60
CA MET A 19 3.54 8.95 14.89
C MET A 19 3.20 9.24 13.43
N VAL A 20 2.62 10.41 13.15
CA VAL A 20 2.36 10.88 11.76
C VAL A 20 3.67 11.06 10.99
N GLU A 21 4.66 11.71 11.60
CA GLU A 21 5.95 11.94 10.95
C GLU A 21 6.73 10.64 10.74
N GLU A 22 6.69 9.70 11.69
CA GLU A 22 7.29 8.38 11.53
C GLU A 22 6.65 7.61 10.38
N LEU A 23 5.32 7.57 10.32
CA LEU A 23 4.57 6.94 9.22
C LEU A 23 4.92 7.56 7.86
N ARG A 24 5.00 8.89 7.80
CA ARG A 24 5.36 9.64 6.59
C ARG A 24 6.80 9.36 6.16
N ALA A 25 7.74 9.29 7.10
CA ALA A 25 9.13 8.96 6.85
C ALA A 25 9.29 7.53 6.32
N THR A 26 8.63 6.54 6.94
CA THR A 26 8.65 5.15 6.46
C THR A 26 8.05 5.02 5.06
N MET A 27 6.95 5.72 4.77
CA MET A 27 6.40 5.74 3.41
C MET A 27 7.35 6.38 2.40
N LEU A 28 8.07 7.44 2.78
CA LEU A 28 9.07 8.09 1.95
C LEU A 28 10.25 7.15 1.65
N GLU A 29 10.76 6.45 2.66
CA GLU A 29 11.82 5.44 2.51
C GLU A 29 11.41 4.32 1.54
N LEU A 30 10.23 3.73 1.75
CA LEU A 30 9.69 2.68 0.87
C LEU A 30 9.51 3.15 -0.58
N GLY A 31 9.33 4.46 -0.79
CA GLY A 31 9.20 5.08 -2.11
C GLY A 31 10.52 5.58 -2.72
N SER A 32 11.65 5.48 -2.02
CA SER A 32 12.92 6.09 -2.40
C SER A 32 13.79 5.24 -3.35
N GLU A 33 13.62 3.90 -3.35
CA GLU A 33 14.45 2.96 -4.13
C GLU A 33 13.89 2.64 -5.54
N GLY A 34 13.26 3.61 -6.21
CA GLY A 34 12.65 3.45 -7.55
C GLY A 34 13.38 4.24 -8.66
N PRO A 35 13.31 3.81 -9.93
CA PRO A 35 14.01 4.47 -11.03
C PRO A 35 13.60 5.95 -11.13
N ASN A 36 14.62 6.80 -11.17
CA ASN A 36 14.53 8.26 -11.21
C ASN A 36 13.88 8.74 -12.51
N GLU A 37 12.56 8.64 -12.63
CA GLU A 37 11.80 9.39 -13.62
C GLU A 37 10.69 10.22 -12.94
N THR A 38 11.06 11.50 -12.77
CA THR A 38 10.17 12.66 -12.92
C THR A 38 9.16 12.93 -11.81
N SER A 39 9.51 13.89 -10.93
CA SER A 39 8.78 15.13 -10.53
C SER A 39 7.24 15.19 -10.40
N VAL A 40 6.47 14.12 -10.56
CA VAL A 40 4.99 14.18 -10.66
C VAL A 40 4.31 13.45 -9.50
N VAL A 41 5.05 12.62 -8.75
CA VAL A 41 4.49 11.86 -7.64
C VAL A 41 4.78 12.57 -6.32
N SER A 42 3.91 13.54 -5.98
CA SER A 42 4.04 14.45 -4.83
C SER A 42 3.85 13.78 -3.47
N ASN A 43 3.44 12.51 -3.42
CA ASN A 43 3.20 11.79 -2.17
C ASN A 43 3.67 10.32 -2.32
N ALA A 44 4.35 9.78 -1.30
CA ALA A 44 4.80 8.39 -1.21
C ALA A 44 3.68 7.36 -1.50
N ARG A 45 2.43 7.74 -1.24
CA ARG A 45 1.24 6.92 -1.50
C ARG A 45 0.95 6.73 -2.98
N ASP A 46 1.08 7.78 -3.77
CA ASP A 46 0.92 7.69 -5.22
C ASP A 46 2.06 6.86 -5.83
N ARG A 47 3.26 6.90 -5.22
CA ARG A 47 4.40 6.03 -5.57
C ARG A 47 4.10 4.56 -5.30
N LEU A 48 3.59 4.24 -4.11
CA LEU A 48 3.21 2.86 -3.77
C LEU A 48 2.08 2.34 -4.66
N ARG A 49 1.10 3.19 -5.01
CA ARG A 49 0.07 2.84 -6.01
C ARG A 49 0.68 2.57 -7.38
N TYR A 50 1.62 3.40 -7.81
CA TYR A 50 2.31 3.22 -9.08
C TYR A 50 3.13 1.92 -9.11
N ILE A 51 3.90 1.63 -8.05
CA ILE A 51 4.64 0.38 -7.91
C ILE A 51 3.68 -0.81 -7.95
N SER A 52 2.58 -0.77 -7.18
CA SER A 52 1.57 -1.84 -7.19
C SER A 52 1.02 -2.10 -8.59
N ALA A 53 0.68 -1.04 -9.34
CA ALA A 53 0.16 -1.15 -10.69
C ALA A 53 1.21 -1.70 -11.68
N LEU A 54 2.46 -1.25 -11.59
CA LEU A 54 3.57 -1.78 -12.39
C LEU A 54 3.81 -3.26 -12.12
N THR A 55 3.77 -3.65 -10.84
CA THR A 55 3.94 -5.05 -10.42
C THR A 55 2.82 -5.92 -11.00
N GLU A 56 1.56 -5.50 -10.87
CA GLU A 56 0.40 -6.16 -11.48
C GLU A 56 0.55 -6.32 -12.99
N GLN A 57 0.94 -5.25 -13.69
CA GLN A 57 1.19 -5.30 -15.14
C GLN A 57 2.30 -6.29 -15.51
N ALA A 58 3.40 -6.30 -14.76
CA ALA A 58 4.53 -7.19 -15.01
C ALA A 58 4.14 -8.67 -14.82
N ALA A 59 3.34 -8.98 -13.81
CA ALA A 59 2.80 -10.33 -13.62
C ALA A 59 1.83 -10.73 -14.73
N GLY A 60 0.89 -9.86 -15.10
CA GLY A 60 -0.04 -10.14 -16.18
C GLY A 60 0.68 -10.44 -17.51
N ARG A 61 1.75 -9.70 -17.81
CA ARG A 61 2.62 -9.96 -18.97
C ARG A 61 3.35 -11.30 -18.84
N THR A 62 3.85 -11.64 -17.66
CA THR A 62 4.54 -12.90 -17.39
C THR A 62 3.60 -14.09 -17.56
N LEU A 63 2.39 -14.00 -16.99
CA LEU A 63 1.34 -15.01 -17.11
C LEU A 63 0.96 -15.25 -18.57
N THR A 64 0.65 -14.17 -19.30
CA THR A 64 0.30 -14.24 -20.73
C THR A 64 1.41 -14.91 -21.56
N ALA A 65 2.67 -14.57 -21.29
CA ALA A 65 3.80 -15.17 -21.98
C ALA A 65 3.97 -16.66 -21.65
N ALA A 66 3.76 -17.04 -20.37
CA ALA A 66 3.83 -18.43 -19.92
C ALA A 66 2.73 -19.29 -20.55
N GLU A 67 1.50 -18.79 -20.60
CA GLU A 67 0.37 -19.46 -21.24
C GLU A 67 0.61 -19.66 -22.75
N ALA A 68 1.03 -18.59 -23.44
CA ALA A 68 1.34 -18.67 -24.87
C ALA A 68 2.47 -19.68 -25.17
N LEU A 69 3.48 -19.77 -24.31
CA LEU A 69 4.54 -20.76 -24.44
C LEU A 69 4.03 -22.18 -24.17
N SER A 70 3.17 -22.36 -23.16
CA SER A 70 2.55 -23.65 -22.83
C SER A 70 1.75 -24.20 -24.01
N ASP A 71 0.95 -23.36 -24.67
CA ASP A 71 0.17 -23.77 -25.84
C ASP A 71 1.04 -24.10 -27.05
N ARG A 72 2.12 -23.34 -27.27
CA ARG A 72 3.12 -23.66 -28.30
C ARG A 72 3.78 -25.00 -28.03
N ILE A 73 4.17 -25.27 -26.78
CA ILE A 73 4.77 -26.55 -26.37
C ILE A 73 3.81 -27.70 -26.62
N LYS A 74 2.53 -27.58 -26.23
CA LYS A 74 1.51 -28.62 -26.51
C LYS A 74 1.39 -28.91 -28.00
N ALA A 75 1.34 -27.87 -28.83
CA ALA A 75 1.27 -28.02 -30.29
C ALA A 75 2.53 -28.71 -30.85
N GLN A 76 3.72 -28.33 -30.36
CA GLN A 76 4.99 -28.96 -30.75
C GLN A 76 5.08 -30.42 -30.31
N GLN A 77 4.62 -30.77 -29.12
CA GLN A 77 4.54 -32.16 -28.65
C GLN A 77 3.65 -33.02 -29.55
N ALA A 78 2.46 -32.52 -29.90
CA ALA A 78 1.53 -33.20 -30.79
C ALA A 78 2.15 -33.43 -32.19
N LEU A 79 2.83 -32.42 -32.73
CA LEU A 79 3.54 -32.52 -34.01
C LEU A 79 4.70 -33.52 -33.93
N ALA A 80 5.51 -33.45 -32.88
CA ALA A 80 6.63 -34.37 -32.66
C ALA A 80 6.15 -35.83 -32.57
N ALA A 81 5.04 -36.08 -31.88
CA ALA A 81 4.43 -37.41 -31.79
C ALA A 81 3.98 -37.93 -33.16
N ALA A 82 3.31 -37.08 -33.94
CA ALA A 82 2.86 -37.43 -35.28
C ALA A 82 4.04 -37.73 -36.24
N LEU A 83 5.14 -36.98 -36.14
CA LEU A 83 6.35 -37.20 -36.94
C LEU A 83 7.13 -38.44 -36.51
N ALA A 84 7.20 -38.72 -35.20
CA ALA A 84 7.85 -39.91 -34.67
C ALA A 84 7.16 -41.19 -35.18
N GLY A 85 5.83 -41.19 -35.32
CA GLY A 85 5.09 -42.29 -35.92
C GLY A 85 5.34 -42.49 -37.43
N LYS A 86 5.79 -41.46 -38.15
CA LYS A 86 5.97 -41.47 -39.61
C LYS A 86 7.44 -41.67 -40.03
N THR A 87 8.39 -41.36 -39.17
CA THR A 87 9.82 -41.45 -39.50
C THR A 87 10.34 -42.88 -39.46
N ARG A 88 11.19 -43.21 -40.44
CA ARG A 88 11.96 -44.45 -40.51
C ARG A 88 13.40 -44.30 -40.01
N SER A 89 13.86 -43.07 -39.80
CA SER A 89 15.20 -42.81 -39.27
C SER A 89 15.21 -42.98 -37.75
N PRO A 90 16.03 -43.90 -37.19
CA PRO A 90 16.11 -44.09 -35.74
C PRO A 90 16.69 -42.86 -35.04
N GLN A 91 17.59 -42.12 -35.68
CA GLN A 91 18.18 -40.88 -35.13
C GLN A 91 17.13 -39.77 -34.98
N ILE A 92 16.28 -39.59 -36.01
CA ILE A 92 15.20 -38.60 -35.96
C ILE A 92 14.17 -39.00 -34.91
N ARG A 93 13.84 -40.29 -34.80
CA ARG A 93 12.92 -40.79 -33.78
C ARG A 93 13.44 -40.49 -32.36
N ALA A 94 14.70 -40.83 -32.08
CA ALA A 94 15.32 -40.57 -30.79
C ALA A 94 15.33 -39.07 -30.45
N PHE A 95 15.65 -38.20 -31.42
CA PHE A 95 15.58 -36.75 -31.23
C PHE A 95 14.16 -36.26 -30.89
N LEU A 96 13.13 -36.78 -31.58
CA LEU A 96 11.73 -36.40 -31.32
C LEU A 96 11.25 -36.88 -29.95
N GLU A 97 11.67 -38.05 -29.50
CA GLU A 97 11.39 -38.58 -28.16
C GLU A 97 12.06 -37.72 -27.08
N GLN A 98 13.33 -37.34 -27.28
CA GLN A 98 14.02 -36.41 -26.36
C GLN A 98 13.33 -35.04 -26.32
N LEU A 99 12.97 -34.49 -27.48
CA LEU A 99 12.26 -33.21 -27.59
C LEU A 99 10.93 -33.24 -26.84
N GLN A 100 10.19 -34.36 -26.89
CA GLN A 100 8.96 -34.52 -26.12
C GLN A 100 9.20 -34.50 -24.61
N ALA A 101 10.25 -35.19 -24.13
CA ALA A 101 10.61 -35.21 -22.72
C ALA A 101 11.00 -33.81 -22.21
N GLU A 102 11.81 -33.08 -22.98
CA GLU A 102 12.18 -31.70 -22.67
C GLU A 102 10.96 -30.76 -22.66
N HIS A 103 10.07 -30.91 -23.63
CA HIS A 103 8.81 -30.17 -23.66
C HIS A 103 7.90 -30.49 -22.47
N GLN A 104 7.85 -31.74 -22.02
CA GLN A 104 7.05 -32.12 -20.85
C GLN A 104 7.61 -31.51 -19.56
N ALA A 105 8.94 -31.49 -19.41
CA ALA A 105 9.59 -30.81 -18.29
C ALA A 105 9.31 -29.29 -18.32
N ALA A 106 9.46 -28.64 -19.48
CA ALA A 106 9.19 -27.22 -19.64
C ALA A 106 7.71 -26.86 -19.37
N ALA A 107 6.76 -27.70 -19.81
CA ALA A 107 5.34 -27.51 -19.50
C ALA A 107 5.06 -27.56 -17.99
N GLY A 108 5.74 -28.45 -17.26
CA GLY A 108 5.65 -28.51 -15.79
C GLY A 108 6.13 -27.22 -15.13
N GLN A 109 7.29 -26.71 -15.53
CA GLN A 109 7.84 -25.45 -15.01
C GLN A 109 6.93 -24.25 -15.31
N LEU A 110 6.33 -24.20 -16.49
CA LEU A 110 5.36 -23.14 -16.82
C LEU A 110 4.10 -23.23 -15.98
N ALA A 111 3.62 -24.44 -15.67
CA ALA A 111 2.49 -24.62 -14.76
C ALA A 111 2.80 -24.11 -13.35
N GLU A 112 4.02 -24.36 -12.84
CA GLU A 112 4.48 -23.80 -11.56
C GLU A 112 4.52 -22.26 -11.58
N ILE A 113 5.01 -21.65 -12.66
CA ILE A 113 5.01 -20.19 -12.83
C ILE A 113 3.57 -19.65 -12.82
N ILE A 114 2.67 -20.25 -13.59
CA ILE A 114 1.26 -19.84 -13.67
C ILE A 114 0.60 -19.93 -12.30
N GLN A 115 0.79 -21.05 -11.59
CA GLN A 115 0.26 -21.25 -10.24
C GLN A 115 0.81 -20.22 -9.25
N ALA A 116 2.10 -19.91 -9.33
CA ALA A 116 2.71 -18.91 -8.45
C ALA A 116 2.13 -17.50 -8.64
N GLN A 117 1.57 -17.18 -9.82
CA GLN A 117 0.93 -15.89 -10.08
C GLN A 117 -0.40 -15.70 -9.35
N GLU A 118 -1.10 -16.77 -8.93
CA GLU A 118 -2.33 -16.65 -8.13
C GLU A 118 -2.07 -15.92 -6.80
N PHE A 119 -0.85 -16.02 -6.25
CA PHE A 119 -0.46 -15.26 -5.06
C PHE A 119 -0.36 -13.75 -5.33
N GLN A 120 -0.09 -13.34 -6.56
CA GLN A 120 0.04 -11.93 -6.86
C GLN A 120 -1.31 -11.20 -6.80
N ASP A 121 -2.41 -11.84 -7.20
CA ASP A 121 -3.76 -11.28 -7.03
C ASP A 121 -4.10 -11.04 -5.56
N LEU A 122 -3.71 -11.97 -4.68
CA LEU A 122 -3.87 -11.83 -3.24
C LEU A 122 -2.99 -10.71 -2.67
N VAL A 123 -1.72 -10.63 -3.09
CA VAL A 123 -0.80 -9.58 -2.67
C VAL A 123 -1.29 -8.20 -3.12
N GLY A 124 -1.76 -8.06 -4.37
CA GLY A 124 -2.32 -6.81 -4.88
C GLY A 124 -3.53 -6.34 -4.07
N GLN A 125 -4.43 -7.25 -3.71
CA GLN A 125 -5.57 -6.94 -2.84
C GLN A 125 -5.13 -6.49 -1.45
N VAL A 126 -4.14 -7.15 -0.85
CA VAL A 126 -3.61 -6.79 0.48
C VAL A 126 -2.93 -5.42 0.44
N VAL A 127 -2.08 -5.16 -0.55
CA VAL A 127 -1.41 -3.85 -0.73
C VAL A 127 -2.44 -2.74 -0.89
N ASN A 128 -3.49 -2.93 -1.70
CA ASN A 128 -4.56 -1.95 -1.84
C ASN A 128 -5.29 -1.68 -0.52
N LYS A 129 -5.60 -2.73 0.26
CA LYS A 129 -6.24 -2.56 1.58
C LYS A 129 -5.34 -1.80 2.56
N LEU A 130 -4.04 -2.12 2.59
CA LEU A 130 -3.06 -1.42 3.41
C LEU A 130 -2.96 0.06 3.02
N LEU A 131 -2.95 0.37 1.73
CA LEU A 131 -2.94 1.76 1.24
C LEU A 131 -4.19 2.54 1.68
N VAL A 132 -5.37 1.91 1.65
CA VAL A 132 -6.61 2.53 2.13
C VAL A 132 -6.61 2.69 3.65
N MET A 133 -6.07 1.72 4.38
CA MET A 133 -5.98 1.78 5.85
C MET A 133 -5.04 2.91 6.29
N VAL A 134 -3.88 3.04 5.65
CA VAL A 134 -2.95 4.14 5.94
C VAL A 134 -3.57 5.50 5.62
N GLN A 135 -4.30 5.64 4.51
CA GLN A 135 -5.04 6.88 4.21
C GLN A 135 -5.99 7.25 5.35
N LYS A 136 -6.78 6.28 5.85
CA LYS A 136 -7.73 6.55 6.93
C LYS A 136 -7.04 6.92 8.24
N MET A 137 -5.89 6.28 8.53
CA MET A 137 -5.07 6.65 9.67
C MET A 137 -4.54 8.08 9.54
N GLU A 138 -3.98 8.45 8.39
CA GLU A 138 -3.52 9.81 8.09
C GLU A 138 -4.65 10.83 8.25
N ASP A 139 -5.82 10.58 7.65
CA ASP A 139 -6.97 11.48 7.74
C ASP A 139 -7.45 11.68 9.18
N ASN A 140 -7.54 10.59 9.96
CA ASN A 140 -7.94 10.67 11.36
C ASN A 140 -6.92 11.42 12.23
N LEU A 141 -5.63 11.22 11.98
CA LEU A 141 -4.58 11.91 12.73
C LEU A 141 -4.57 13.41 12.40
N VAL A 142 -4.77 13.78 11.12
CA VAL A 142 -4.94 15.17 10.69
C VAL A 142 -6.19 15.78 11.31
N HIS A 143 -7.31 15.07 11.34
CA HIS A 143 -8.55 15.54 11.96
C HIS A 143 -8.38 15.79 13.46
N LEU A 144 -7.68 14.90 14.18
CA LEU A 144 -7.35 15.09 15.61
C LEU A 144 -6.42 16.29 15.84
N LEU A 145 -5.53 16.60 14.90
CA LEU A 145 -4.64 17.76 14.96
C LEU A 145 -5.36 19.08 14.67
N ILE A 146 -6.45 19.06 13.89
CA ILE A 146 -7.21 20.25 13.49
C ILE A 146 -8.37 20.55 14.44
N ASP A 147 -9.06 19.52 14.95
CA ASP A 147 -10.27 19.67 15.78
C ASP A 147 -10.00 20.10 17.23
N ASP A 148 -8.74 20.07 17.67
CA ASP A 148 -8.32 20.50 19.01
C ASP A 148 -7.87 21.97 19.05
N ASP A 149 -8.23 22.79 18.05
CA ASP A 149 -8.15 24.25 18.19
C ASP A 149 -9.19 24.64 19.25
N PRO A 150 -8.77 25.08 20.45
CA PRO A 150 -9.70 25.34 21.54
C PRO A 150 -10.67 26.41 21.07
N ASP A 151 -11.94 26.05 20.90
CA ASP A 151 -13.01 26.97 20.56
C ASP A 151 -12.89 28.20 21.49
N PRO A 152 -12.53 29.39 20.97
CA PRO A 152 -12.36 30.57 21.81
C PRO A 152 -13.69 30.98 22.48
N HIS A 153 -14.81 30.39 22.06
CA HIS A 153 -16.13 30.56 22.64
C HIS A 153 -16.43 29.72 23.89
N LEU A 154 -15.50 28.86 24.34
CA LEU A 154 -15.56 28.22 25.66
C LEU A 154 -14.63 28.87 26.69
N SER A 155 -14.27 30.14 26.49
CA SER A 155 -13.88 30.99 27.62
C SER A 155 -15.08 31.06 28.57
N GLY A 156 -14.92 30.55 29.79
CA GLY A 156 -15.89 30.72 30.88
C GLY A 156 -16.36 32.18 30.99
N PRO A 157 -17.50 32.45 31.64
CA PRO A 157 -18.22 33.72 31.53
C PRO A 157 -17.25 34.91 31.66
N VAL A 158 -17.05 35.60 30.54
CA VAL A 158 -16.25 36.83 30.52
C VAL A 158 -17.05 37.85 31.32
N THR A 159 -16.66 38.09 32.56
CA THR A 159 -17.15 39.24 33.31
C THR A 159 -16.71 40.48 32.54
N ARG A 160 -17.69 41.17 31.96
CA ARG A 160 -17.45 42.47 31.32
C ARG A 160 -16.88 43.38 32.41
N GLU A 161 -15.85 44.14 32.08
CA GLU A 161 -15.20 45.06 33.03
C GLU A 161 -16.19 46.08 33.64
N SER A 162 -17.35 46.26 33.01
CA SER A 162 -18.49 47.05 33.50
C SER A 162 -19.29 46.42 34.66
N GLU A 163 -19.03 45.17 35.05
CA GLU A 163 -19.67 44.48 36.20
C GLU A 163 -18.71 44.27 37.37
N ARG A 164 -17.52 44.88 37.33
CA ARG A 164 -16.66 44.97 38.51
C ARG A 164 -17.26 45.99 39.47
N VAL A 165 -18.11 45.50 40.37
CA VAL A 165 -18.60 46.25 41.53
C VAL A 165 -17.37 46.75 42.30
N SER A 166 -17.26 48.07 42.46
CA SER A 166 -16.19 48.67 43.24
C SER A 166 -16.43 48.41 44.73
N GLN A 167 -15.37 48.35 45.53
CA GLN A 167 -15.48 48.20 46.99
C GLN A 167 -16.36 49.31 47.60
N ASP A 168 -16.37 50.50 46.98
CA ASP A 168 -17.20 51.64 47.38
C ASP A 168 -18.71 51.37 47.17
N ASP A 169 -19.09 50.61 46.13
CA ASP A 169 -20.49 50.24 45.86
C ASP A 169 -21.01 49.21 46.89
N ILE A 170 -20.11 48.45 47.50
CA ILE A 170 -20.43 47.49 48.56
C ILE A 170 -20.65 48.22 49.89
N ASP A 171 -19.84 49.24 50.17
CA ASP A 171 -19.95 50.01 51.42
C ASP A 171 -21.24 50.85 51.47
N ASP A 172 -21.74 51.35 50.33
CA ASP A 172 -23.02 52.07 50.23
C ASP A 172 -24.27 51.19 50.46
N LEU A 173 -24.17 49.87 50.31
CA LEU A 173 -25.31 48.95 50.49
C LEU A 173 -25.52 48.55 51.97
N PHE A 174 -24.52 48.75 52.82
CA PHE A 174 -24.54 48.37 54.23
C PHE A 174 -24.33 49.54 55.21
N GLY A 175 -24.30 50.78 54.70
CA GLY A 175 -24.22 52.04 55.46
C GLY A 175 -25.56 52.65 55.83
#